data_AF-A0A5P9J3P4-F1
#
_entry.id   AF-A0A5P9J3P4-F1
#
_cell.length_a   1.000
_cell.length_b   1.000
_cell.length_c   1.000
_cell.angle_alpha   90.00
_cell.angle_beta   90.00
_cell.angle_gamma   90.00
#
_symmetry.space_group_name_H-M   'P 1'
#
loop_
_entity.id
_entity.type
_entity.pdbx_description
1 polymer ?
#
loop_
_entity_poly.entity_id
_entity_poly.type
_entity_poly.pdbx_seq_one_letter_code
_entity_poly.pdbx_strand_id
1 'polypeptide(L)'
;MESVELLEDVLLETGSINRFFGRKIPVDLWRAKKIKSKEPLFNLVETEIERKRGAPRKPDITIRNDRVLVRDRPRGISTFDKPNTFKGQWEYYKLPAGTLLPKGLVIVRDSYNPVFDATHHTIAPERDMSLAKFKLLLNELANMVEKDEVA
;
A
#
# COMPACT_ATOMS: atom_id res chain seq x y z
N MET A 1 -9.29 27.92 -0.78
CA MET A 1 -8.53 26.88 -1.52
C MET A 1 -8.28 25.78 -0.52
N GLU A 2 -8.89 24.60 -0.67
CA GLU A 2 -8.51 23.46 0.18
C GLU A 2 -7.03 23.16 -0.10
N SER A 3 -6.20 23.21 0.94
CA SER A 3 -4.78 22.89 0.83
C SER A 3 -4.65 21.41 0.51
N VAL A 4 -3.99 21.09 -0.60
CA VAL A 4 -3.67 19.70 -0.95
C VAL A 4 -2.31 19.39 -0.34
N GLU A 5 -2.27 18.46 0.63
CA GLU A 5 -1.02 18.07 1.27
C GLU A 5 -0.28 17.00 0.45
N LEU A 6 1.02 17.17 0.28
CA LEU A 6 1.89 16.15 -0.32
C LEU A 6 2.40 15.21 0.76
N LEU A 7 2.41 13.92 0.46
CA LEU A 7 2.96 12.92 1.38
C LEU A 7 4.46 13.16 1.64
N GLU A 8 5.18 13.62 0.62
CA GLU A 8 6.60 13.95 0.74
C GLU A 8 6.84 15.04 1.80
N ASP A 9 6.05 16.12 1.76
CA ASP A 9 6.13 17.21 2.73
C ASP A 9 5.79 16.73 4.15
N VAL A 10 4.74 15.91 4.30
CA VAL A 10 4.39 15.29 5.59
C VAL A 10 5.52 14.43 6.14
N LEU A 11 6.17 13.63 5.28
CA LEU A 11 7.30 12.80 5.68
C LEU A 11 8.56 13.62 5.99
N LEU A 12 8.76 14.75 5.31
CA LEU A 12 9.83 15.69 5.61
C LEU A 12 9.62 16.35 6.98
N GLU A 13 8.42 16.88 7.24
CA GLU A 13 8.03 17.49 8.52
C GLU A 13 8.20 16.52 9.70
N THR A 14 7.87 15.24 9.50
CA THR A 14 7.95 14.20 10.53
C THR A 14 9.33 13.53 10.62
N GLY A 15 10.33 14.01 9.87
CA GLY A 15 11.70 13.47 9.88
C GLY A 15 11.82 12.05 9.31
N SER A 16 10.85 11.61 8.50
CA SER A 16 10.75 10.27 7.90
C SER A 16 10.98 10.26 6.40
N ILE A 17 11.51 11.34 5.82
CA ILE A 17 11.75 11.48 4.37
C ILE A 17 12.67 10.40 3.80
N ASN A 18 13.59 9.85 4.59
CA ASN A 18 14.48 8.74 4.21
C ASN A 18 13.75 7.41 3.92
N ARG A 19 12.43 7.36 4.13
CA ARG A 19 11.55 6.25 3.80
C ARG A 19 10.80 6.46 2.49
N PHE A 20 10.80 7.68 1.96
CA PHE A 20 10.08 8.03 0.74
C PHE A 20 10.91 7.65 -0.49
N PHE A 21 10.32 6.89 -1.40
CA PHE A 21 10.94 6.49 -2.66
C PHE A 21 10.24 7.09 -3.89
N GLY A 22 9.21 7.91 -3.68
CA GLY A 22 8.41 8.47 -4.75
C GLY A 22 7.77 7.38 -5.61
N ARG A 23 7.75 7.58 -6.93
CA ARG A 23 7.05 6.69 -7.86
C ARG A 23 7.84 5.46 -8.29
N LYS A 24 9.15 5.42 -8.04
CA LYS A 24 10.01 4.33 -8.53
C LYS A 24 10.12 3.26 -7.44
N ILE A 25 9.78 2.02 -7.79
CA ILE A 25 9.88 0.91 -6.86
C ILE A 25 11.37 0.63 -6.57
N PRO A 26 11.82 0.65 -5.30
CA PRO A 26 13.23 0.63 -4.94
C PRO A 26 13.86 -0.78 -4.99
N VAL A 27 13.07 -1.81 -4.71
CA VAL A 27 13.45 -3.23 -4.66
C VAL A 27 12.28 -4.07 -5.17
N ASP A 28 12.48 -5.34 -5.48
CA ASP A 28 11.33 -6.19 -5.83
C ASP A 28 10.36 -6.24 -4.64
N LEU A 29 9.08 -6.02 -4.91
CA LEU A 29 8.01 -6.08 -3.91
C LEU A 29 7.00 -7.14 -4.29
N TRP A 30 6.35 -7.73 -3.29
CA TRP A 30 5.28 -8.70 -3.47
C TRP A 30 4.02 -8.25 -2.73
N ARG A 31 2.90 -8.30 -3.46
CA ARG A 31 1.56 -8.18 -2.90
C ARG A 31 0.96 -9.57 -2.74
N ALA A 32 0.63 -9.94 -1.51
CA ALA A 32 -0.10 -11.18 -1.23
C ALA A 32 -1.62 -10.97 -1.39
N LYS A 33 -2.28 -11.92 -2.04
CA LYS A 33 -3.73 -12.00 -2.17
C LYS A 33 -4.21 -13.39 -1.76
N LYS A 34 -5.29 -13.48 -0.97
CA LYS A 34 -5.87 -14.80 -0.64
C LYS A 34 -6.50 -15.41 -1.89
N ILE A 35 -6.19 -16.67 -2.19
CA ILE A 35 -6.72 -17.41 -3.36
C ILE A 35 -8.25 -17.33 -3.43
N LYS A 36 -8.94 -17.55 -2.31
CA LYS A 36 -10.41 -17.58 -2.25
C LYS A 36 -11.06 -16.20 -2.14
N SER A 37 -10.29 -15.13 -2.13
CA SER A 37 -10.84 -13.78 -2.02
C SER A 37 -11.35 -13.29 -3.36
N LYS A 38 -12.59 -12.78 -3.35
CA LYS A 38 -13.20 -12.08 -4.48
C LYS A 38 -12.80 -10.60 -4.54
N GLU A 39 -12.01 -10.14 -3.57
CA GLU A 39 -11.56 -8.76 -3.51
C GLU A 39 -10.51 -8.46 -4.59
N PRO A 40 -10.40 -7.20 -5.03
CA PRO A 40 -9.32 -6.76 -5.92
C PRO A 40 -7.93 -7.03 -5.35
N LEU A 41 -6.91 -7.15 -6.21
CA LEU A 41 -5.52 -7.39 -5.81
C LEU A 41 -5.01 -6.33 -4.81
N PHE A 42 -5.22 -5.07 -5.15
CA PHE A 42 -4.92 -3.92 -4.31
C PHE A 42 -6.18 -3.45 -3.57
N ASN A 43 -6.90 -4.37 -2.92
CA ASN A 43 -8.05 -4.01 -2.10
C ASN A 43 -7.63 -3.11 -0.93
N LEU A 44 -8.39 -2.02 -0.75
CA LEU A 44 -8.22 -1.03 0.29
C LEU A 44 -9.25 -1.27 1.39
N VAL A 45 -8.81 -1.46 2.63
CA VAL A 45 -9.74 -1.49 3.77
C VAL A 45 -10.08 -0.07 4.17
N GLU A 46 -11.27 0.38 3.79
CA GLU A 46 -11.73 1.77 3.94
C GLU A 46 -12.25 2.09 5.35
N THR A 47 -12.85 1.10 6.01
CA THR A 47 -13.46 1.26 7.34
C THR A 47 -12.91 0.23 8.32
N GLU A 48 -13.08 0.49 9.61
CA GLU A 48 -12.70 -0.48 10.64
C GLU A 48 -13.57 -1.75 10.49
N ILE A 49 -12.92 -2.91 10.48
CA ILE A 49 -13.60 -4.20 10.38
C ILE A 49 -13.52 -4.88 11.74
N GLU A 50 -14.68 -5.10 12.35
CA GLU A 50 -14.80 -5.92 13.56
C GLU A 50 -14.34 -7.35 13.30
N ARG A 51 -13.61 -7.93 14.25
CA ARG A 51 -13.17 -9.32 14.18
C ARG A 51 -13.89 -10.13 15.24
N LYS A 52 -14.28 -11.36 14.88
CA LYS A 52 -14.86 -12.34 15.83
C LYS A 52 -13.93 -12.63 17.02
N ARG A 53 -12.61 -12.46 16.84
CA ARG A 53 -11.59 -12.59 17.88
C ARG A 53 -10.46 -11.59 17.65
N GLY A 54 -9.94 -10.99 18.72
CA GLY A 54 -8.83 -10.03 18.71
C GLY A 54 -9.26 -8.60 18.41
N ALA A 55 -8.28 -7.69 18.33
CA ALA A 55 -8.52 -6.27 18.09
C ALA A 55 -9.13 -6.02 16.70
N PRO A 56 -10.00 -4.98 16.55
CA PRO A 56 -10.53 -4.57 15.26
C PRO A 56 -9.43 -4.28 14.23
N ARG A 57 -9.72 -4.57 12.96
CA ARG A 57 -8.82 -4.19 11.86
C ARG A 57 -9.09 -2.73 11.50
N LYS A 58 -8.16 -1.86 11.88
CA LYS A 58 -8.19 -0.44 11.49
C LYS A 58 -8.13 -0.26 9.96
N PRO A 59 -8.68 0.84 9.43
CA PRO A 59 -8.54 1.22 8.02
C PRO A 59 -7.08 1.26 7.57
N ASP A 60 -6.89 0.96 6.29
CA ASP A 60 -5.58 1.00 5.63
C ASP A 60 -5.14 2.44 5.36
N ILE A 61 -6.05 3.42 5.29
CA ILE A 61 -5.74 4.84 5.14
C ILE A 61 -6.85 5.70 5.78
N THR A 62 -6.53 6.92 6.19
CA THR A 62 -7.54 7.86 6.68
C THR A 62 -8.40 8.36 5.53
N ILE A 63 -9.72 8.20 5.65
CA ILE A 63 -10.71 8.70 4.70
C ILE A 63 -11.66 9.65 5.42
N ARG A 64 -11.86 10.86 4.88
CA ARG A 64 -12.87 11.82 5.34
C ARG A 64 -13.53 12.48 4.13
N ASN A 65 -14.87 12.57 4.14
CA ASN A 65 -15.65 13.20 3.07
C ASN A 65 -15.23 12.72 1.66
N ASP A 66 -15.13 11.40 1.48
CA ASP A 66 -14.68 10.75 0.23
C ASP A 66 -13.28 11.16 -0.27
N ARG A 67 -12.43 11.65 0.63
CA ARG A 67 -11.03 11.97 0.35
C ARG A 67 -10.10 11.11 1.19
N VAL A 68 -9.04 10.61 0.55
CA VAL A 68 -7.90 10.02 1.26
C VAL A 68 -6.99 11.14 1.75
N LEU A 69 -6.59 11.06 3.02
CA LEU A 69 -5.74 12.06 3.67
C LEU A 69 -4.37 11.48 4.01
N VAL A 70 -3.29 12.15 3.60
CA VAL A 70 -1.92 11.63 3.79
C VAL A 70 -1.36 11.88 5.19
N ARG A 71 -1.76 12.96 5.87
CA ARG A 71 -1.18 13.37 7.16
C ARG A 71 -1.57 12.49 8.34
N ASP A 72 -2.86 12.18 8.49
CA ASP A 72 -3.39 11.58 9.73
C ASP A 72 -2.95 10.13 9.95
N ARG A 73 -2.47 9.46 8.90
CA ARG A 73 -1.84 8.14 8.93
C ARG A 73 -1.38 7.79 7.51
N PRO A 74 -0.14 8.12 7.11
CA PRO A 74 0.34 7.77 5.77
C PRO A 74 0.48 6.25 5.69
N ARG A 75 -0.58 5.60 5.26
CA ARG A 75 -0.70 4.17 5.06
C ARG A 75 -1.41 3.95 3.73
N GLY A 76 -1.54 2.70 3.34
CA GLY A 76 -2.11 2.33 2.07
C GLY A 76 -1.94 0.84 1.87
N ILE A 77 -1.59 0.45 0.66
CA ILE A 77 -1.57 -0.96 0.30
C ILE A 77 -0.23 -1.59 0.69
N SER A 78 -0.31 -2.57 1.58
CA SER A 78 0.85 -3.30 2.08
C SER A 78 1.48 -4.24 1.04
N THR A 79 2.80 -4.17 0.96
CA THR A 79 3.68 -5.03 0.16
C THR A 79 4.93 -5.40 0.98
N PHE A 80 5.68 -6.39 0.53
CA PHE A 80 6.90 -6.85 1.21
C PHE A 80 8.02 -7.08 0.20
N ASP A 81 9.27 -6.93 0.62
CA ASP A 81 10.47 -7.16 -0.21
C ASP A 81 10.80 -8.65 -0.42
N LYS A 82 9.88 -9.55 -0.07
CA LYS A 82 10.01 -10.99 -0.20
C LYS A 82 8.64 -11.61 -0.49
N PRO A 83 8.55 -12.69 -1.29
CA PRO A 83 7.34 -13.48 -1.42
C PRO A 83 7.14 -14.39 -0.19
N ASN A 84 6.05 -15.16 -0.17
CA ASN A 84 5.78 -16.20 0.84
C ASN A 84 5.76 -15.71 2.31
N THR A 85 5.47 -14.42 2.53
CA THR A 85 5.42 -13.82 3.88
C THR A 85 4.26 -14.33 4.74
N PHE A 86 3.17 -14.76 4.13
CA PHE A 86 2.00 -15.32 4.83
C PHE A 86 1.90 -16.83 4.64
N LYS A 87 1.63 -17.53 5.75
CA LYS A 87 1.30 -18.96 5.74
C LYS A 87 -0.12 -19.21 5.20
N GLY A 88 -0.31 -20.31 4.49
CA GLY A 88 -1.60 -20.78 3.99
C GLY A 88 -1.84 -20.49 2.51
N GLN A 89 -3.10 -20.34 2.11
CA GLN A 89 -3.51 -20.21 0.71
C GLN A 89 -3.44 -18.77 0.21
N TRP A 90 -2.27 -18.38 -0.29
CA TRP A 90 -1.98 -17.05 -0.82
C TRP A 90 -1.33 -17.13 -2.20
N GLU A 91 -1.63 -16.15 -3.03
CA GLU A 91 -0.95 -15.86 -4.28
C GLU A 91 -0.09 -14.61 -4.08
N TYR A 92 1.07 -14.60 -4.72
CA TYR A 92 1.99 -13.48 -4.66
C TYR A 92 2.10 -12.84 -6.05
N TYR A 93 2.03 -11.52 -6.06
CA TYR A 93 2.04 -10.71 -7.27
C TYR A 93 3.26 -9.80 -7.19
N LYS A 94 4.16 -9.94 -8.17
CA LYS A 94 5.47 -9.27 -8.13
C LYS A 94 5.39 -7.90 -8.77
N LEU A 95 5.94 -6.93 -8.06
CA LEU A 95 6.16 -5.55 -8.46
C LEU A 95 7.67 -5.37 -8.63
N PRO A 96 8.21 -5.45 -9.85
CA PRO A 96 9.66 -5.43 -10.08
C PRO A 96 10.31 -4.12 -9.64
N ALA A 97 11.54 -4.21 -9.15
CA ALA A 97 12.39 -3.06 -8.88
C ALA A 97 12.53 -2.20 -10.15
N GLY A 98 12.49 -0.89 -9.97
CA GLY A 98 12.60 0.08 -11.06
C GLY A 98 11.30 0.35 -11.82
N THR A 99 10.24 -0.42 -11.61
CA THR A 99 8.91 -0.11 -12.16
C THR A 99 8.44 1.27 -11.68
N LEU A 100 7.82 2.03 -12.59
CA LEU A 100 7.21 3.30 -12.27
C LEU A 100 5.73 3.12 -11.96
N LEU A 101 5.31 3.56 -10.77
CA LEU A 101 3.91 3.57 -10.38
C LEU A 101 3.08 4.59 -11.18
N PRO A 102 1.77 4.35 -11.36
CA PRO A 102 0.83 5.36 -11.86
C PRO A 102 0.99 6.70 -11.16
N LYS A 103 0.85 7.81 -11.91
CA LYS A 103 1.05 9.16 -11.35
C LYS A 103 -0.01 9.43 -10.27
N GLY A 104 0.46 9.72 -9.06
CA GLY A 104 -0.38 9.86 -7.86
C GLY A 104 -0.24 8.70 -6.87
N LEU A 105 0.51 7.64 -7.20
CA LEU A 105 0.92 6.59 -6.26
C LEU A 105 2.43 6.67 -6.00
N VAL A 106 2.82 6.39 -4.76
CA VAL A 106 4.22 6.42 -4.31
C VAL A 106 4.51 5.22 -3.40
N ILE A 107 5.79 4.89 -3.23
CA ILE A 107 6.26 3.89 -2.27
C ILE A 107 6.88 4.57 -1.06
N VAL A 108 6.49 4.08 0.11
CA VAL A 108 7.11 4.39 1.40
C VAL A 108 7.63 3.09 2.02
N ARG A 109 8.87 3.10 2.51
CA ARG A 109 9.43 2.01 3.32
C ARG A 109 8.94 2.12 4.74
N ASP A 110 8.42 1.03 5.26
CA ASP A 110 8.03 0.95 6.66
C ASP A 110 9.18 0.36 7.47
N SER A 111 8.90 -0.70 8.23
CA SER A 111 9.88 -1.35 9.10
C SER A 111 10.02 -2.83 8.74
N TYR A 112 11.16 -3.39 9.11
CA TYR A 112 11.38 -4.83 9.04
C TYR A 112 10.41 -5.55 9.97
N ASN A 113 9.71 -6.57 9.44
CA ASN A 113 8.81 -7.41 10.21
C ASN A 113 9.48 -8.76 10.52
N PRO A 114 9.89 -9.01 11.78
CA PRO A 114 10.60 -10.24 12.13
C PRO A 114 9.73 -11.51 12.04
N VAL A 115 8.39 -11.37 12.07
CA VAL A 115 7.47 -12.50 11.91
C VAL A 115 7.44 -12.98 10.47
N PHE A 116 7.59 -12.07 9.52
CA PHE A 116 7.55 -12.35 8.08
C PHE A 116 8.92 -12.45 7.45
N ASP A 117 9.99 -12.14 8.20
CA ASP A 117 11.36 -12.11 7.71
C ASP A 117 11.49 -11.26 6.43
N ALA A 118 10.84 -10.08 6.46
CA ALA A 118 10.69 -9.20 5.30
C ALA A 118 10.49 -7.73 5.71
N THR A 119 10.99 -6.80 4.90
CA THR A 119 10.74 -5.36 5.03
C THR A 119 9.38 -5.00 4.44
N HIS A 120 8.53 -4.40 5.27
CA HIS A 120 7.24 -3.90 4.84
C HIS A 120 7.40 -2.59 4.05
N HIS A 121 6.65 -2.47 2.97
CA HIS A 121 6.55 -1.26 2.15
C HIS A 121 5.08 -0.98 1.86
N THR A 122 4.74 0.30 1.76
CA THR A 122 3.38 0.76 1.51
C THR A 122 3.31 1.48 0.17
N ILE A 123 2.36 1.06 -0.68
CA ILE A 123 1.87 1.86 -1.81
C ILE A 123 0.87 2.87 -1.25
N ALA A 124 1.24 4.14 -1.27
CA ALA A 124 0.46 5.24 -0.70
C ALA A 124 0.02 6.23 -1.80
N PRO A 125 -1.01 7.05 -1.56
CA PRO A 125 -1.27 8.20 -2.41
C PRO A 125 -0.15 9.24 -2.25
N GLU A 126 0.25 9.86 -3.36
CA GLU A 126 1.27 10.91 -3.39
C GLU A 126 0.86 12.17 -2.60
N ARG A 127 -0.45 12.40 -2.51
CA ARG A 127 -1.06 13.58 -1.90
C ARG A 127 -2.51 13.32 -1.57
N ASP A 128 -3.13 14.26 -0.86
CA ASP A 128 -4.58 14.23 -0.66
C ASP A 128 -5.32 14.17 -2.00
N MET A 129 -6.26 13.23 -2.12
CA MET A 129 -7.05 13.04 -3.33
C MET A 129 -8.41 12.42 -3.03
N SER A 130 -9.30 12.38 -4.02
CA SER A 130 -10.56 11.66 -3.85
C SER A 130 -10.31 10.15 -3.72
N LEU A 131 -11.10 9.48 -2.88
CA LEU A 131 -11.08 8.04 -2.71
C LEU A 131 -11.28 7.32 -4.04
N ALA A 132 -12.22 7.81 -4.87
CA ALA A 132 -12.46 7.27 -6.20
C ALA A 132 -11.21 7.32 -7.09
N LYS A 133 -10.46 8.43 -7.08
CA LYS A 133 -9.22 8.56 -7.85
C LYS A 133 -8.16 7.59 -7.33
N PHE A 134 -8.02 7.46 -6.01
CA PHE A 134 -7.05 6.53 -5.42
C PHE A 134 -7.35 5.08 -5.82
N LYS A 135 -8.61 4.63 -5.72
CA LYS A 135 -9.04 3.29 -6.14
C LYS A 135 -8.83 3.06 -7.64
N LEU A 136 -9.08 4.07 -8.47
CA LEU A 136 -8.82 3.98 -9.91
C LEU A 136 -7.33 3.75 -10.20
N LEU A 137 -6.43 4.47 -9.52
CA LEU A 137 -4.98 4.29 -9.68
C LEU A 137 -4.52 2.90 -9.18
N LEU A 138 -5.11 2.38 -8.10
CA LEU A 138 -4.83 1.03 -7.62
C LEU A 138 -5.29 -0.05 -8.62
N ASN A 139 -6.42 0.16 -9.29
CA ASN A 139 -6.89 -0.73 -10.36
C ASN A 139 -5.99 -0.65 -11.60
N GLU A 140 -5.52 0.55 -11.96
CA GLU A 140 -4.54 0.73 -13.03
C GLU A 140 -3.25 -0.04 -12.73
N LEU A 141 -2.74 0.08 -11.49
CA LEU A 141 -1.58 -0.70 -11.04
C LEU A 141 -1.85 -2.20 -11.09
N ALA A 142 -3.05 -2.67 -10.71
CA ALA A 142 -3.41 -4.08 -10.77
C ALA A 142 -3.27 -4.69 -12.18
N ASN A 143 -3.54 -3.89 -13.22
CA ASN A 143 -3.43 -4.33 -14.61
C ASN A 143 -1.98 -4.39 -15.12
N MET A 144 -1.02 -3.81 -14.37
CA MET A 144 0.40 -3.80 -14.72
C MET A 144 1.19 -4.92 -14.03
N VAL A 145 0.54 -5.70 -13.16
CA VAL A 145 1.21 -6.63 -12.24
C VAL A 145 0.84 -8.06 -12.59
N GLU A 146 1.87 -8.90 -12.67
CA GLU A 146 1.71 -10.32 -12.95
C GLU A 146 1.83 -11.15 -11.68
N LYS A 147 1.14 -12.29 -11.68
CA LYS A 147 1.28 -13.30 -10.63
C LYS A 147 2.67 -13.91 -10.75
N ASP A 148 3.37 -14.01 -9.63
CA ASP A 148 4.66 -14.65 -9.56
C ASP A 148 4.47 -16.15 -9.22
N GLU A 149 5.16 -17.02 -9.94
CA GLU A 149 5.07 -18.49 -9.79
C GLU A 149 6.00 -19.03 -8.69
N VAL A 150 6.33 -18.20 -7.71
CA VAL A 150 7.15 -18.58 -6.56
C VAL A 150 6.50 -19.71 -5.77
N ALA A 151 7.26 -20.81 -5.62
CA ALA A 151 6.89 -22.06 -4.96
C ALA A 151 6.87 -21.96 -3.42
#